data_AF-A0A847JPW1-F1
#
_entry.id   AF-A0A847JPW1-F1
#
_cell.length_a   1.000
_cell.length_b   1.000
_cell.length_c   1.000
_cell.angle_alpha   90.00
_cell.angle_beta   90.00
_cell.angle_gamma   90.00
#
_symmetry.space_group_name_H-M   'P 1'
#
loop_
_entity.id
_entity.type
_entity.pdbx_description
1 polymer ?
#
loop_
_entity_poly.entity_id
_entity_poly.type
_entity_poly.pdbx_seq_one_letter_code
_entity_poly.pdbx_strand_id
1 'polypeptide(L)'
;CSPPEALEDGEIVGGFAHDQVFALADKVVEAVKNGAIKRFIVMAGCDGRQPKRSYYTEVAQKLPKDTVILTAGCAKYRYNKLDLGDIGGIPRVLDAGQCNDSYSLALIALKLKEVFGLDDVNKLPLSFDIAWYEQKAVLVLLALLYLGFKNIRLGPTIPGFLSPRTVELLVENFGIKGITSPDEDIASMMVGA
;
A
#
# COMPACT_ATOMS: atom_id res chain seq x y z
N CYS A 1 -26.84 26.43 -19.53
CA CYS A 1 -25.53 25.76 -19.43
C CYS A 1 -25.58 24.46 -20.22
N SER A 2 -24.49 24.12 -20.92
CA SER A 2 -24.36 22.78 -21.53
C SER A 2 -24.33 21.71 -20.43
N PRO A 3 -24.84 20.50 -20.68
CA PRO A 3 -24.69 19.39 -19.75
C PRO A 3 -23.21 19.02 -19.58
N PRO A 4 -22.83 18.46 -18.42
CA PRO A 4 -21.49 17.93 -18.23
C PRO A 4 -21.22 16.77 -19.21
N GLU A 5 -20.01 16.73 -19.75
CA GLU A 5 -19.54 15.66 -20.64
C GLU A 5 -18.85 14.56 -19.81
N ALA A 6 -19.01 13.30 -20.23
CA ALA A 6 -18.34 12.18 -19.61
C ALA A 6 -16.82 12.30 -19.80
N LEU A 7 -16.05 12.12 -18.72
CA LEU A 7 -14.59 12.18 -18.77
C LEU A 7 -13.95 10.86 -19.21
N GLU A 8 -14.59 9.74 -18.89
CA GLU A 8 -14.13 8.38 -19.18
C GLU A 8 -15.29 7.37 -19.03
N ASP A 9 -15.15 6.22 -19.67
CA ASP A 9 -16.03 5.05 -19.52
C ASP A 9 -15.24 3.89 -18.91
N GLY A 10 -15.91 3.00 -18.16
CA GLY A 10 -15.30 1.79 -17.60
C GLY A 10 -15.79 1.45 -16.20
N GLU A 11 -15.12 0.48 -15.58
CA GLU A 11 -15.44 -0.02 -14.25
C GLU A 11 -14.18 -0.06 -13.37
N ILE A 12 -14.35 0.15 -12.08
CA ILE A 12 -13.29 0.02 -11.07
C ILE A 12 -13.78 -0.96 -10.02
N VAL A 13 -13.01 -2.02 -9.79
CA VAL A 13 -13.30 -3.01 -8.76
C VAL A 13 -12.75 -2.54 -7.41
N GLY A 14 -13.54 -2.69 -6.35
CA GLY A 14 -13.15 -2.36 -4.98
C GLY A 14 -14.04 -3.07 -3.96
N GLY A 15 -13.93 -2.70 -2.68
CA GLY A 15 -14.71 -3.29 -1.59
C GLY A 15 -13.99 -4.42 -0.84
N PHE A 16 -12.66 -4.46 -0.93
CA PHE A 16 -11.81 -5.45 -0.24
C PHE A 16 -11.45 -4.99 1.18
N ALA A 17 -12.47 -4.60 1.97
CA ALA A 17 -12.31 -4.36 3.40
C ALA A 17 -12.06 -5.68 4.16
N HIS A 18 -11.81 -5.60 5.47
CA HIS A 18 -11.37 -6.75 6.27
C HIS A 18 -12.29 -7.96 6.17
N ASP A 19 -13.62 -7.80 6.29
CA ASP A 19 -14.55 -8.93 6.21
C ASP A 19 -14.50 -9.66 4.86
N GLN A 20 -14.46 -8.89 3.76
CA GLN A 20 -14.39 -9.47 2.42
C GLN A 20 -13.05 -10.19 2.18
N VAL A 21 -11.95 -9.63 2.68
CA VAL A 21 -10.63 -10.27 2.56
C VAL A 21 -10.53 -11.49 3.47
N PHE A 22 -11.14 -11.45 4.65
CA PHE A 22 -11.22 -12.61 5.54
C PHE A 22 -12.05 -13.74 4.93
N ALA A 23 -13.15 -13.44 4.25
CA ALA A 23 -13.92 -14.43 3.49
C ALA A 23 -13.09 -15.06 2.34
N LEU A 24 -12.07 -14.37 1.85
CA LEU A 24 -11.13 -14.85 0.82
C LEU A 24 -9.81 -15.36 1.39
N ALA A 25 -9.66 -15.45 2.72
CA ALA A 25 -8.37 -15.68 3.37
C ALA A 25 -7.72 -17.00 2.91
N ASP A 26 -8.48 -18.09 2.79
CA ASP A 26 -7.94 -19.38 2.36
C ASP A 26 -7.32 -19.30 0.96
N LYS A 27 -8.00 -18.63 0.02
CA LYS A 27 -7.51 -18.41 -1.35
C LYS A 27 -6.26 -17.55 -1.37
N VAL A 28 -6.23 -16.47 -0.57
CA VAL A 28 -5.06 -15.58 -0.45
C VAL A 28 -3.88 -16.33 0.16
N VAL A 29 -4.10 -17.10 1.22
CA VAL A 29 -3.08 -17.89 1.91
C VAL A 29 -2.52 -18.97 0.99
N GLU A 30 -3.37 -19.66 0.23
CA GLU A 30 -2.93 -20.64 -0.77
C GLU A 30 -2.07 -19.98 -1.86
N ALA A 31 -2.51 -18.84 -2.40
CA ALA A 31 -1.78 -18.10 -3.42
C ALA A 31 -0.41 -17.60 -2.93
N VAL A 32 -0.27 -17.29 -1.64
CA VAL A 32 1.04 -16.96 -1.04
C VAL A 32 1.88 -18.23 -0.87
N LYS A 33 1.31 -19.31 -0.32
CA LYS A 33 2.03 -20.57 -0.06
C LYS A 33 2.54 -21.25 -1.32
N ASN A 34 1.78 -21.19 -2.42
CA ASN A 34 2.17 -21.76 -3.71
C ASN A 34 3.05 -20.82 -4.56
N GLY A 35 3.32 -19.60 -4.06
CA GLY A 35 4.19 -18.62 -4.70
C GLY A 35 3.56 -17.84 -5.84
N ALA A 36 2.24 -17.97 -6.09
CA ALA A 36 1.53 -17.17 -7.08
C ALA A 36 1.51 -15.67 -6.70
N ILE A 37 1.37 -15.37 -5.40
CA ILE A 37 1.57 -14.04 -4.84
C ILE A 37 2.86 -14.05 -4.04
N LYS A 38 3.89 -13.38 -4.56
CA LYS A 38 5.19 -13.26 -3.87
C LYS A 38 5.22 -12.16 -2.83
N ARG A 39 4.48 -11.07 -3.06
CA ARG A 39 4.51 -9.90 -2.18
C ARG A 39 3.30 -9.01 -2.33
N PHE A 40 2.85 -8.46 -1.20
CA PHE A 40 1.87 -7.39 -1.14
C PHE A 40 2.57 -6.05 -0.99
N ILE A 41 2.12 -5.04 -1.72
CA ILE A 41 2.64 -3.67 -1.65
C ILE A 41 1.53 -2.74 -1.18
N VAL A 42 1.66 -2.22 0.04
CA VAL A 42 0.71 -1.26 0.61
C VAL A 42 1.00 0.12 0.02
N MET A 43 0.19 0.53 -0.96
CA MET A 43 0.28 1.84 -1.62
C MET A 43 -0.85 2.79 -1.19
N ALA A 44 -1.31 2.66 0.06
CA ALA A 44 -2.41 3.45 0.61
C ALA A 44 -2.02 4.92 0.88
N GLY A 45 -3.01 5.71 1.27
CA GLY A 45 -2.86 7.06 1.80
C GLY A 45 -3.52 8.14 0.94
N CYS A 46 -2.83 9.26 0.73
CA CYS A 46 -3.38 10.46 0.10
C CYS A 46 -2.63 10.89 -1.15
N ASP A 47 -3.38 11.24 -2.20
CA ASP A 47 -2.86 11.87 -3.42
C ASP A 47 -2.73 13.40 -3.25
N GLY A 48 -2.08 14.05 -4.21
CA GLY A 48 -1.87 15.49 -4.25
C GLY A 48 -1.37 15.98 -5.61
N ARG A 49 -1.02 17.26 -5.68
CA ARG A 49 -0.76 17.97 -6.96
C ARG A 49 0.68 17.85 -7.49
N GLN A 50 1.64 17.49 -6.64
CA GLN A 50 3.05 17.52 -7.01
C GLN A 50 3.36 16.51 -8.13
N PRO A 51 4.04 16.91 -9.23
CA PRO A 51 4.38 16.01 -10.34
C PRO A 51 5.16 14.77 -9.92
N LYS A 52 5.99 14.86 -8.88
CA LYS A 52 6.76 13.74 -8.30
C LYS A 52 5.90 12.51 -7.94
N ARG A 53 4.58 12.68 -7.80
CA ARG A 53 3.64 11.58 -7.54
C ARG A 53 3.40 10.66 -8.74
N SER A 54 3.90 11.00 -9.94
CA SER A 54 3.97 10.04 -11.06
C SER A 54 4.72 8.77 -10.66
N TYR A 55 5.65 8.88 -9.70
CA TYR A 55 6.32 7.77 -9.03
C TYR A 55 5.36 6.63 -8.67
N TYR A 56 4.19 6.91 -8.06
CA TYR A 56 3.26 5.85 -7.64
C TYR A 56 2.57 5.16 -8.81
N THR A 57 2.30 5.89 -9.89
CA THR A 57 1.79 5.31 -11.14
C THR A 57 2.86 4.42 -11.78
N GLU A 58 4.10 4.89 -11.86
CA GLU A 58 5.23 4.15 -12.44
C GLU A 58 5.55 2.89 -11.63
N VAL A 59 5.54 2.95 -10.29
CA VAL A 59 5.70 1.79 -9.41
C VAL A 59 4.60 0.77 -9.71
N ALA A 60 3.33 1.17 -9.72
CA ALA A 60 2.22 0.25 -9.96
C ALA A 60 2.30 -0.45 -11.33
N GLN A 61 2.74 0.25 -12.37
CA GLN A 61 2.94 -0.30 -13.72
C GLN A 61 4.11 -1.29 -13.80
N LYS A 62 5.20 -0.99 -13.09
CA LYS A 62 6.45 -1.76 -13.17
C LYS A 62 6.54 -2.90 -12.16
N LEU A 63 5.65 -2.93 -11.16
CA LEU A 63 5.59 -4.01 -10.18
C LEU A 63 5.42 -5.39 -10.88
N PRO A 64 6.22 -6.40 -10.49
CA PRO A 64 6.11 -7.74 -11.04
C PRO A 64 4.68 -8.28 -10.99
N LYS A 65 4.28 -9.07 -12.00
CA LYS A 65 2.90 -9.57 -12.13
C LYS A 65 2.47 -10.53 -11.01
N ASP A 66 3.41 -11.04 -10.21
CA ASP A 66 3.20 -11.88 -9.02
C ASP A 66 3.07 -11.05 -7.72
N THR A 67 2.75 -9.75 -7.83
CA THR A 67 2.50 -8.85 -6.70
C THR A 67 1.08 -8.32 -6.67
N VAL A 68 0.59 -8.01 -5.48
CA VAL A 68 -0.73 -7.39 -5.26
C VAL A 68 -0.58 -6.07 -4.52
N ILE A 69 -1.22 -5.02 -5.02
CA ILE A 69 -1.30 -3.71 -4.39
C ILE A 69 -2.48 -3.72 -3.41
N LEU A 70 -2.20 -3.35 -2.15
CA LEU A 70 -3.22 -3.09 -1.14
C LEU A 70 -3.37 -1.57 -1.00
N THR A 71 -4.60 -1.06 -1.15
CA THR A 71 -4.84 0.39 -1.10
C THR A 71 -6.04 0.78 -0.26
N ALA A 72 -5.99 2.00 0.24
CA ALA A 72 -7.03 2.69 0.98
C ALA A 72 -6.77 4.20 0.88
N GLY A 73 -7.81 5.01 0.73
CA GLY A 73 -7.67 6.46 0.55
C GLY A 73 -7.35 6.90 -0.89
N CYS A 74 -7.31 8.21 -1.12
CA CYS A 74 -7.26 8.77 -2.48
C CYS A 74 -5.93 8.54 -3.23
N ALA A 75 -4.87 8.05 -2.57
CA ALA A 75 -3.66 7.60 -3.27
C ALA A 75 -3.96 6.59 -4.39
N LYS A 76 -5.04 5.80 -4.24
CA LYS A 76 -5.52 4.83 -5.24
C LYS A 76 -5.67 5.40 -6.65
N TYR A 77 -6.02 6.68 -6.78
CA TYR A 77 -6.27 7.29 -8.10
C TYR A 77 -5.03 7.40 -8.98
N ARG A 78 -3.83 7.13 -8.43
CA ARG A 78 -2.60 7.01 -9.22
C ARG A 78 -2.52 5.73 -10.03
N TYR A 79 -3.29 4.69 -9.69
CA TYR A 79 -3.14 3.37 -10.30
C TYR A 79 -4.42 2.52 -10.40
N ASN A 80 -5.54 2.91 -9.78
CA ASN A 80 -6.78 2.11 -9.79
C ASN A 80 -7.52 2.06 -11.13
N LYS A 81 -7.08 2.88 -12.10
CA LYS A 81 -7.58 2.89 -13.49
C LYS A 81 -6.62 2.23 -14.48
N LEU A 82 -5.53 1.66 -13.98
CA LEU A 82 -4.61 0.89 -14.81
C LEU A 82 -5.13 -0.53 -14.97
N ASP A 83 -4.94 -1.11 -16.16
CA ASP A 83 -5.20 -2.53 -16.39
C ASP A 83 -4.03 -3.38 -15.86
N LEU A 84 -4.06 -3.64 -14.55
CA LEU A 84 -3.02 -4.42 -13.87
C LEU A 84 -3.31 -5.93 -13.82
N GLY A 85 -4.52 -6.36 -14.22
CA GLY A 85 -4.96 -7.75 -14.21
C GLY A 85 -5.21 -8.36 -12.82
N ASP A 86 -5.23 -9.69 -12.77
CA ASP A 86 -5.48 -10.51 -11.58
C ASP A 86 -4.47 -11.65 -11.44
N ILE A 87 -4.43 -12.28 -10.26
CA ILE A 87 -3.67 -13.49 -9.96
C ILE A 87 -4.65 -14.55 -9.49
N GLY A 88 -4.97 -15.51 -10.36
CA GLY A 88 -5.90 -16.60 -10.03
C GLY A 88 -7.30 -16.12 -9.65
N GLY A 89 -7.78 -15.03 -10.26
CA GLY A 89 -9.05 -14.38 -9.95
C GLY A 89 -9.01 -13.45 -8.74
N ILE A 90 -7.83 -13.12 -8.19
CA ILE A 90 -7.65 -12.07 -7.17
C ILE A 90 -7.15 -10.81 -7.89
N PRO A 91 -7.90 -9.70 -7.93
CA PRO A 91 -7.44 -8.47 -8.58
C PRO A 91 -6.09 -8.01 -8.01
N ARG A 92 -5.19 -7.53 -8.88
CA ARG A 92 -3.87 -7.03 -8.44
C ARG A 92 -3.95 -5.67 -7.71
N VAL A 93 -5.11 -5.04 -7.68
CA VAL A 93 -5.39 -3.88 -6.82
C VAL A 93 -6.57 -4.22 -5.92
N LEU A 94 -6.32 -4.33 -4.62
CA LEU A 94 -7.35 -4.57 -3.61
C LEU A 94 -7.61 -3.26 -2.87
N ASP A 95 -8.69 -2.59 -3.26
CA ASP A 95 -9.15 -1.34 -2.65
C ASP A 95 -10.05 -1.62 -1.44
N ALA A 96 -9.51 -1.35 -0.25
CA ALA A 96 -10.23 -1.50 1.02
C ALA A 96 -11.18 -0.34 1.34
N GLY A 97 -11.06 0.80 0.64
CA GLY A 97 -11.96 1.94 0.83
C GLY A 97 -11.27 3.29 1.06
N GLN A 98 -11.79 4.08 1.97
CA GLN A 98 -11.31 5.41 2.34
C GLN A 98 -10.00 5.33 3.15
N CYS A 99 -9.40 6.48 3.49
CA CYS A 99 -8.14 6.47 4.24
C CYS A 99 -8.27 5.87 5.66
N ASN A 100 -9.46 5.93 6.28
CA ASN A 100 -9.76 5.21 7.52
C ASN A 100 -9.79 3.68 7.35
N ASP A 101 -10.05 3.17 6.13
CA ASP A 101 -10.01 1.74 5.85
C ASP A 101 -8.59 1.17 5.75
N SER A 102 -7.56 2.00 5.94
CA SER A 102 -6.23 1.52 6.33
C SER A 102 -6.26 0.66 7.60
N TYR A 103 -7.28 0.81 8.45
CA TYR A 103 -7.59 -0.12 9.53
C TYR A 103 -7.79 -1.55 9.03
N SER A 104 -8.55 -1.74 7.94
CA SER A 104 -8.76 -3.05 7.32
C SER A 104 -7.44 -3.65 6.86
N LEU A 105 -6.55 -2.85 6.25
CA LEU A 105 -5.24 -3.33 5.80
C LEU A 105 -4.36 -3.80 6.96
N ALA A 106 -4.39 -3.09 8.09
CA ALA A 106 -3.68 -3.49 9.30
C ALA A 106 -4.25 -4.80 9.89
N LEU A 107 -5.58 -4.94 9.96
CA LEU A 107 -6.23 -6.18 10.41
C LEU A 107 -5.90 -7.36 9.50
N ILE A 108 -5.89 -7.17 8.18
CA ILE A 108 -5.51 -8.19 7.20
C ILE A 108 -4.08 -8.65 7.45
N ALA A 109 -3.13 -7.73 7.62
CA ALA A 109 -1.75 -8.08 7.92
C ALA A 109 -1.61 -8.83 9.25
N LEU A 110 -2.30 -8.40 10.32
CA LEU A 110 -2.29 -9.09 11.61
C LEU A 110 -2.88 -10.50 11.50
N LYS A 111 -3.94 -10.69 10.71
CA LYS A 111 -4.52 -12.01 10.48
C LYS A 111 -3.59 -12.92 9.68
N LEU A 112 -2.91 -12.39 8.66
CA LEU A 112 -1.91 -13.15 7.92
C LEU A 112 -0.73 -13.56 8.83
N LYS A 113 -0.27 -12.66 9.70
CA LYS A 113 0.75 -12.99 10.72
C LYS A 113 0.32 -14.20 11.56
N GLU A 114 -0.91 -14.19 12.06
CA GLU A 114 -1.49 -15.30 12.84
C GLU A 114 -1.53 -16.60 12.03
N VAL A 115 -2.06 -16.56 10.80
CA VAL A 115 -2.22 -17.73 9.94
C VAL A 115 -0.88 -18.35 9.53
N PHE A 116 0.15 -17.52 9.33
CA PHE A 116 1.51 -17.98 9.04
C PHE A 116 2.32 -18.32 10.29
N GLY A 117 1.77 -18.15 11.50
CA GLY A 117 2.46 -18.43 12.76
C GLY A 117 3.71 -17.57 12.97
N LEU A 118 3.72 -16.35 12.44
CA LEU A 118 4.84 -15.43 12.55
C LEU A 118 4.80 -14.70 13.90
N ASP A 119 5.95 -14.54 14.53
CA ASP A 119 6.15 -13.78 15.77
C ASP A 119 6.17 -12.26 15.52
N ASP A 120 6.53 -11.82 14.31
CA ASP A 120 6.64 -10.41 13.91
C ASP A 120 5.84 -10.13 12.61
N VAL A 121 5.09 -9.02 12.58
CA VAL A 121 4.36 -8.54 11.39
C VAL A 121 5.30 -8.22 10.22
N ASN A 122 6.53 -7.82 10.52
CA ASN A 122 7.52 -7.42 9.52
C ASN A 122 8.10 -8.62 8.75
N LYS A 123 7.86 -9.86 9.21
CA LYS A 123 8.25 -11.09 8.49
C LYS A 123 7.27 -11.49 7.39
N LEU A 124 6.13 -10.79 7.27
CA LEU A 124 5.19 -11.02 6.18
C LEU A 124 5.82 -10.62 4.83
N PRO A 125 5.39 -11.23 3.71
CA PRO A 125 5.72 -10.77 2.38
C PRO A 125 4.94 -9.47 2.05
N LEU A 126 5.18 -8.42 2.84
CA LEU A 126 4.51 -7.13 2.79
C LEU A 126 5.57 -6.02 2.69
N SER A 127 5.30 -5.01 1.89
CA SER A 127 6.11 -3.78 1.85
C SER A 127 5.19 -2.56 1.84
N PHE A 128 5.67 -1.46 2.41
CA PHE A 128 4.89 -0.23 2.55
C PHE A 128 5.51 0.88 1.70
N ASP A 129 4.71 1.45 0.81
CA ASP A 129 5.04 2.61 -0.03
C ASP A 129 3.88 3.62 0.00
N ILE A 130 3.80 4.35 1.12
CA ILE A 130 2.65 5.17 1.49
C ILE A 130 2.81 6.58 0.95
N ALA A 131 1.76 7.06 0.27
CA ALA A 131 1.63 8.46 -0.12
C ALA A 131 0.91 9.25 0.98
N TRP A 132 1.40 10.42 1.37
CA TRP A 132 0.72 11.28 2.34
C TRP A 132 0.49 12.69 1.80
N TYR A 133 -0.46 13.42 2.40
CA TYR A 133 -0.74 14.81 2.04
C TYR A 133 -1.25 15.62 3.24
N GLU A 134 -2.27 15.11 3.94
CA GLU A 134 -2.92 15.79 5.06
C GLU A 134 -2.82 14.99 6.37
N GLN A 135 -3.48 15.46 7.43
CA GLN A 135 -3.23 15.02 8.80
C GLN A 135 -3.82 13.65 9.12
N LYS A 136 -4.86 13.17 8.41
CA LYS A 136 -5.33 11.79 8.61
C LYS A 136 -4.27 10.78 8.18
N ALA A 137 -3.52 11.05 7.11
CA ALA A 137 -2.39 10.20 6.74
C ALA A 137 -1.29 10.16 7.82
N VAL A 138 -1.09 11.26 8.57
CA VAL A 138 -0.16 11.28 9.71
C VAL A 138 -0.66 10.36 10.82
N LEU A 139 -1.96 10.40 11.14
CA LEU A 139 -2.53 9.50 12.16
C LEU A 139 -2.46 8.03 11.73
N VAL A 140 -2.72 7.72 10.46
CA VAL A 140 -2.55 6.36 9.92
C VAL A 140 -1.11 5.89 10.05
N LEU A 141 -0.13 6.74 9.73
CA LEU A 141 1.29 6.42 9.93
C LEU A 141 1.58 6.10 11.40
N LEU A 142 1.17 6.96 12.33
CA LEU A 142 1.39 6.74 13.76
C LEU A 142 0.74 5.43 14.26
N ALA A 143 -0.44 5.09 13.75
CA ALA A 143 -1.10 3.83 14.08
C ALA A 143 -0.30 2.62 13.58
N LEU A 144 0.24 2.66 12.36
CA LEU A 144 1.10 1.59 11.84
C LEU A 144 2.39 1.43 12.66
N LEU A 145 3.03 2.55 13.04
CA LEU A 145 4.22 2.52 13.89
C LEU A 145 3.91 1.93 15.28
N TYR A 146 2.76 2.29 15.87
CA TYR A 146 2.29 1.73 17.14
C TYR A 146 2.06 0.21 17.06
N LEU A 147 1.51 -0.27 15.94
CA LEU A 147 1.31 -1.70 15.68
C LEU A 147 2.61 -2.46 15.37
N GLY A 148 3.76 -1.77 15.35
CA GLY A 148 5.07 -2.37 15.17
C GLY A 148 5.50 -2.55 13.71
N PHE A 149 4.78 -1.98 12.74
CA PHE A 149 5.23 -1.98 11.36
C PHE A 149 6.46 -1.08 11.18
N LYS A 150 7.45 -1.60 10.44
CA LYS A 150 8.73 -0.95 10.16
C LYS A 150 8.95 -0.83 8.67
N ASN A 151 10.01 -0.12 8.30
CA ASN A 151 10.52 -0.01 6.94
C ASN A 151 9.52 0.65 5.95
N ILE A 152 8.70 1.57 6.45
CA ILE A 152 7.71 2.31 5.68
C ILE A 152 8.40 3.35 4.79
N ARG A 153 8.19 3.25 3.47
CA ARG A 153 8.44 4.36 2.54
C ARG A 153 7.32 5.38 2.67
N LEU A 154 7.69 6.64 2.89
CA LEU A 154 6.77 7.75 3.02
C LEU A 154 7.12 8.83 1.99
N GLY A 155 6.16 9.17 1.14
CA GLY A 155 6.39 10.11 0.04
C GLY A 155 5.18 10.99 -0.33
N PRO A 156 5.36 11.91 -1.29
CA PRO A 156 6.55 12.06 -2.14
C PRO A 156 7.72 12.82 -1.49
N THR A 157 7.49 13.42 -0.32
CA THR A 157 8.48 14.16 0.49
C THR A 157 8.29 13.84 1.96
N ILE A 158 9.32 14.04 2.78
CA ILE A 158 9.18 13.98 4.25
C ILE A 158 8.32 15.15 4.75
N PRO A 159 7.47 14.97 5.76
CA PRO A 159 6.71 16.06 6.35
C PRO A 159 7.57 17.20 6.89
N GLY A 160 7.28 18.43 6.44
CA GLY A 160 8.04 19.62 6.82
C GLY A 160 7.94 20.02 8.29
N PHE A 161 7.03 19.43 9.06
CA PHE A 161 6.91 19.63 10.51
C PHE A 161 7.85 18.73 11.32
N LEU A 162 8.54 17.78 10.69
CA LEU A 162 9.50 16.92 11.39
C LEU A 162 10.85 17.62 11.47
N SER A 163 11.34 17.82 12.69
CA SER A 163 12.71 18.30 12.91
C SER A 163 13.73 17.24 12.46
N PRO A 164 14.98 17.62 12.12
CA PRO A 164 16.03 16.65 11.79
C PRO A 164 16.18 15.55 12.85
N ARG A 165 16.15 15.92 14.14
CA ARG A 165 16.24 14.96 15.24
C ARG A 165 15.06 13.99 15.29
N THR A 166 13.86 14.46 14.96
CA THR A 166 12.67 13.60 14.90
C THR A 166 12.76 12.62 13.72
N VAL A 167 13.28 13.07 12.58
CA VAL A 167 13.52 12.19 11.42
C VAL A 167 14.52 11.10 11.77
N GLU A 168 15.64 11.44 12.41
CA GLU A 168 16.63 10.46 12.89
C GLU A 168 16.00 9.39 13.77
N LEU A 169 15.21 9.79 14.77
CA LEU A 169 14.53 8.84 15.65
C LEU A 169 13.56 7.91 14.91
N LEU A 170 12.87 8.42 13.88
CA LEU A 170 11.97 7.62 13.06
C LEU A 170 12.73 6.61 12.18
N VAL A 171 13.90 7.01 11.68
CA VAL A 171 14.79 6.11 10.93
C VAL A 171 15.37 5.04 11.86
N GLU A 172 15.94 5.43 13.00
CA GLU A 172 16.61 4.54 13.95
C GLU A 172 15.65 3.48 14.52
N ASN A 173 14.45 3.88 14.93
CA ASN A 173 13.52 2.98 15.63
C ASN A 173 12.59 2.20 14.69
N PHE A 174 12.21 2.80 13.55
CA PHE A 174 11.18 2.26 12.67
C PHE A 174 11.64 2.04 11.23
N GLY A 175 12.84 2.47 10.85
CA GLY A 175 13.33 2.33 9.47
C GLY A 175 12.52 3.13 8.45
N ILE A 176 11.88 4.24 8.87
CA ILE A 176 11.19 5.12 7.92
C ILE A 176 12.18 5.60 6.86
N LYS A 177 11.74 5.60 5.61
CA LYS A 177 12.55 6.02 4.47
C LYS A 177 11.73 6.88 3.50
N GLY A 178 12.41 7.74 2.76
CA GLY A 178 11.81 8.45 1.62
C GLY A 178 11.78 7.56 0.38
N ILE A 179 11.07 8.02 -0.64
CA ILE A 179 11.10 7.42 -1.99
C ILE A 179 12.34 7.90 -2.77
N THR A 180 12.88 7.04 -3.65
CA THR A 180 13.93 7.37 -4.63
C THR A 180 13.38 7.31 -6.05
N SER A 181 13.83 6.37 -6.88
CA SER A 181 13.30 6.07 -8.21
C SER A 181 12.42 4.83 -8.16
N PRO A 182 11.39 4.72 -9.04
CA PRO A 182 10.51 3.55 -9.04
C PRO A 182 11.27 2.21 -9.16
N ASP A 183 12.31 2.14 -10.01
CA ASP A 183 13.03 0.90 -10.27
C ASP A 183 13.84 0.43 -9.04
N GLU A 184 14.54 1.35 -8.38
CA GLU A 184 15.30 1.07 -7.15
C GLU A 184 14.38 0.64 -6.00
N ASP A 185 13.27 1.35 -5.83
CA ASP A 185 12.34 1.08 -4.74
C ASP A 185 11.56 -0.21 -4.96
N ILE A 186 11.17 -0.54 -6.20
CA ILE A 186 10.61 -1.85 -6.54
C ILE A 186 11.62 -2.94 -6.20
N ALA A 187 12.87 -2.83 -6.67
CA ALA A 187 13.89 -3.84 -6.40
C ALA A 187 14.07 -4.06 -4.89
N SER A 188 14.15 -2.98 -4.11
CA SER A 188 14.27 -3.06 -2.65
C SER A 188 13.01 -3.63 -1.98
N MET A 189 11.80 -3.26 -2.41
CA MET A 189 10.57 -3.83 -1.85
C MET A 189 10.47 -5.32 -2.11
N MET A 190 10.87 -5.79 -3.30
CA MET A 190 10.76 -7.20 -3.66
C MET A 190 11.68 -8.10 -2.83
N VAL A 191 12.85 -7.62 -2.41
CA VAL A 191 13.75 -8.34 -1.48
C VAL A 191 13.12 -8.50 -0.09
N GLY A 192 12.31 -7.54 0.33
CA GLY A 192 11.85 -7.43 1.72
C GLY A 192 12.82 -6.63 2.58
N ALA A 193 12.41 -6.35 3.81
CA ALA A 193 13.20 -5.60 4.79
C ALA A 193 13.48 -6.45 6.02
#